data_AF-A0A7V3CC97-F1
#
_entry.id   AF-A0A7V3CC97-F1
#
_cell.length_a   1.000
_cell.length_b   1.000
_cell.length_c   1.000
_cell.angle_alpha   90.00
_cell.angle_beta   90.00
_cell.angle_gamma   90.00
#
_symmetry.space_group_name_H-M   'P 1'
#
loop_
_entity.id
_entity.type
_entity.pdbx_description
1 polymer ?
#
loop_
_entity_poly.entity_id
_entity_poly.type
_entity_poly.pdbx_seq_one_letter_code
_entity_poly.pdbx_strand_id
1 'polypeptide(L)'
;MDREQNSVWSLAEPLARSMGYELLRVESGVEHRDKVWRLYIDKPGGVTIDDCALFSQALGPILEVEAELQGSYHLEISSPGLDRPLNKLEHFSAQLGNVVQVTTEEPIEGRRHFKGPLLKAEGEGTAAAIEVEIDGRAQRIELARIKKANLDYFASEARRAEGAASGKRKK
;
A
#
# COMPACT_ATOMS: atom_id res chain seq x y z
N MET A 1 1.68 -2.15 -21.38
CA MET A 1 0.88 -3.23 -20.79
C MET A 1 0.58 -4.23 -21.87
N ASP A 2 0.69 -5.52 -21.55
CA ASP A 2 0.40 -6.62 -22.48
C ASP A 2 -1.12 -6.72 -22.75
N ARG A 3 -1.52 -7.30 -23.88
CA ARG A 3 -2.94 -7.39 -24.29
C ARG A 3 -3.77 -8.17 -23.26
N GLU A 4 -3.23 -9.27 -22.75
CA GLU A 4 -3.88 -10.07 -21.71
C GLU A 4 -4.02 -9.30 -20.39
N GLN A 5 -2.99 -8.53 -20.01
CA GLN A 5 -3.00 -7.72 -18.79
C GLN A 5 -4.07 -6.63 -18.84
N ASN A 6 -4.30 -6.03 -20.01
CA ASN A 6 -5.39 -5.09 -20.23
C ASN A 6 -6.77 -5.75 -20.13
N SER A 7 -6.94 -6.98 -20.62
CA SER A 7 -8.19 -7.75 -20.45
C SER A 7 -8.47 -8.02 -18.97
N VAL A 8 -7.49 -8.54 -18.23
CA VAL A 8 -7.62 -8.79 -16.78
C VAL A 8 -7.96 -7.50 -16.04
N TRP A 9 -7.27 -6.40 -16.34
CA TRP A 9 -7.56 -5.11 -15.74
C TRP A 9 -9.01 -4.67 -15.99
N SER A 10 -9.48 -4.74 -17.23
CA SER A 10 -10.81 -4.26 -17.63
C SER A 10 -11.94 -5.04 -16.96
N LEU A 11 -11.70 -6.31 -16.59
CA LEU A 11 -12.63 -7.15 -15.83
C LEU A 11 -12.53 -6.90 -14.32
N ALA A 12 -11.30 -6.80 -13.80
CA ALA A 12 -11.05 -6.69 -12.37
C ALA A 12 -11.35 -5.30 -11.80
N GLU A 13 -11.09 -4.21 -12.53
CA GLU A 13 -11.32 -2.83 -12.07
C GLU A 13 -12.78 -2.53 -11.70
N PRO A 14 -13.80 -2.83 -12.56
CA PRO A 14 -15.19 -2.58 -12.19
C PRO A 14 -15.65 -3.45 -11.02
N LEU A 15 -15.19 -4.71 -10.95
CA LEU A 15 -15.47 -5.58 -9.81
C LEU A 15 -14.89 -5.02 -8.52
N ALA A 16 -13.61 -4.62 -8.52
CA ALA A 16 -12.93 -4.03 -7.37
C ALA A 16 -13.71 -2.82 -6.86
N ARG A 17 -14.09 -1.90 -7.74
CA ARG A 17 -14.89 -0.72 -7.40
C ARG A 17 -16.24 -1.10 -6.78
N SER A 18 -16.94 -2.10 -7.33
CA SER A 18 -18.23 -2.54 -6.80
C SER A 18 -18.14 -3.12 -5.38
N MET A 19 -16.97 -3.68 -5.01
CA MET A 19 -16.68 -4.23 -3.70
C MET A 19 -16.05 -3.21 -2.73
N GLY A 20 -15.88 -1.95 -3.16
CA GLY A 20 -15.28 -0.89 -2.35
C GLY A 20 -13.74 -0.93 -2.32
N TYR A 21 -13.12 -1.60 -3.29
CA TYR A 21 -11.68 -1.67 -3.46
C TYR A 21 -11.20 -0.78 -4.64
N GLU A 22 -9.93 -0.39 -4.59
CA GLU A 22 -9.21 0.22 -5.70
C GLU A 22 -8.23 -0.81 -6.29
N LEU A 23 -8.32 -1.08 -7.59
CA LEU A 23 -7.32 -1.88 -8.30
C LEU A 23 -6.12 -1.01 -8.63
N LEU A 24 -4.97 -1.29 -8.01
CA LEU A 24 -3.76 -0.50 -8.18
C LEU A 24 -2.88 -1.01 -9.32
N ARG A 25 -2.79 -2.34 -9.45
CA ARG A 25 -1.88 -2.99 -10.38
C ARG A 25 -2.36 -4.38 -10.75
N VAL A 26 -2.10 -4.77 -12.00
CA VAL A 26 -2.16 -6.15 -12.49
C VAL A 26 -0.78 -6.50 -13.02
N GLU A 27 -0.22 -7.64 -12.64
CA GLU A 27 1.05 -8.18 -13.14
C GLU A 27 0.83 -9.61 -13.62
N SER A 28 1.56 -10.01 -14.66
CA SER A 28 1.70 -11.41 -15.07
C SER A 28 3.15 -11.85 -14.92
N GLY A 29 3.33 -13.10 -14.52
CA GLY A 29 4.63 -13.73 -14.42
C GLY A 29 4.55 -15.23 -14.68
N VAL A 30 5.70 -15.88 -14.62
CA VAL A 30 5.81 -17.35 -14.65
C VAL A 30 6.60 -17.78 -13.44
N GLU A 31 6.04 -18.68 -12.65
CA GLU A 31 6.68 -19.19 -11.43
C GLU A 31 6.51 -20.71 -11.38
N HIS A 32 7.59 -21.43 -11.14
CA HIS A 32 7.61 -22.91 -11.19
C HIS A 32 6.99 -23.54 -12.45
N ARG A 33 7.03 -22.82 -13.59
CA ARG A 33 6.45 -23.18 -14.91
C ARG A 33 4.95 -22.92 -15.05
N ASP A 34 4.28 -22.42 -14.02
CA ASP A 34 2.88 -22.00 -14.09
C ASP A 34 2.79 -20.49 -14.31
N LYS A 35 1.78 -20.05 -15.06
CA LYS A 35 1.46 -18.63 -15.22
C LYS A 35 0.88 -18.11 -13.91
N VAL A 36 1.30 -16.93 -13.47
CA VAL A 36 0.76 -16.29 -12.26
C VAL A 36 0.22 -14.92 -12.62
N TRP A 37 -1.03 -14.66 -12.24
CA TRP A 37 -1.64 -13.34 -12.26
C TRP A 37 -1.64 -12.76 -10.86
N ARG A 38 -0.99 -11.61 -10.69
CA ARG A 38 -0.96 -10.88 -9.41
C ARG A 38 -1.74 -9.60 -9.53
N LEU A 39 -2.75 -9.44 -8.69
CA LEU A 39 -3.54 -8.23 -8.62
C LEU A 39 -3.37 -7.59 -7.26
N TYR A 40 -3.19 -6.26 -7.28
CA TYR A 40 -2.99 -5.47 -6.09
C TYR A 40 -4.22 -4.60 -5.85
N ILE A 41 -4.91 -4.85 -4.75
CA ILE A 41 -6.08 -4.08 -4.34
C ILE A 41 -5.78 -3.26 -3.09
N ASP A 42 -6.42 -2.09 -2.97
CA ASP A 42 -6.38 -1.27 -1.77
C ASP A 42 -7.80 -0.86 -1.34
N LYS A 43 -7.94 -0.47 -0.06
CA LYS A 43 -9.14 0.14 0.46
C LYS A 43 -8.82 1.11 1.60
N PRO A 44 -9.70 2.08 1.89
CA PRO A 44 -9.57 2.88 3.11
C PRO A 44 -9.51 1.96 4.35
N GLY A 45 -8.51 2.16 5.21
CA GLY A 45 -8.26 1.29 6.37
C GLY A 45 -7.36 0.07 6.10
N GLY A 46 -6.97 -0.17 4.85
CA GLY A 46 -6.10 -1.29 4.46
C GLY A 46 -6.88 -2.56 4.13
N VAL A 47 -6.26 -3.43 3.34
CA VAL A 47 -6.83 -4.70 2.86
C VAL A 47 -6.39 -5.85 3.75
N THR A 48 -7.35 -6.62 4.26
CA THR A 48 -7.13 -7.82 5.07
C THR A 48 -6.96 -9.06 4.19
N ILE A 49 -6.55 -10.17 4.81
CA ILE A 49 -6.49 -11.48 4.12
C ILE A 49 -7.89 -11.90 3.64
N ASP A 50 -8.93 -11.65 4.44
CA ASP A 50 -10.31 -11.97 4.06
C ASP A 50 -10.77 -11.14 2.85
N ASP A 51 -10.37 -9.87 2.75
CA ASP A 51 -10.67 -9.04 1.58
C ASP A 51 -10.03 -9.61 0.31
N CYS A 52 -8.76 -10.02 0.39
CA CYS A 52 -8.06 -10.68 -0.71
C CYS A 52 -8.77 -11.98 -1.12
N ALA A 53 -9.21 -12.78 -0.14
CA ALA A 53 -9.92 -14.03 -0.39
C ALA A 53 -11.27 -13.79 -1.05
N LEU A 54 -12.05 -12.81 -0.56
CA LEU A 54 -13.34 -12.42 -1.13
C LEU A 54 -13.19 -11.92 -2.57
N PHE A 55 -12.20 -11.06 -2.83
CA PHE A 55 -11.95 -10.56 -4.17
C PHE A 55 -11.50 -11.68 -5.12
N SER A 56 -10.62 -12.58 -4.65
CA SER A 56 -10.17 -13.74 -5.42
C SER A 56 -11.33 -14.66 -5.82
N GLN A 57 -12.22 -14.98 -4.87
CA GLN A 57 -13.39 -15.82 -5.11
C GLN A 57 -14.38 -15.19 -6.10
N ALA A 58 -14.55 -13.86 -6.05
CA ALA A 58 -15.43 -13.15 -6.96
C ALA A 58 -14.82 -13.02 -8.38
N LEU A 59 -13.51 -12.81 -8.47
CA LEU A 59 -12.82 -12.56 -9.73
C LEU A 59 -12.53 -13.84 -10.52
N GLY A 60 -12.18 -14.94 -9.85
CA GLY A 60 -11.81 -16.21 -10.49
C GLY A 60 -12.80 -16.67 -11.57
N PRO A 61 -14.10 -16.80 -11.26
CA PRO A 61 -15.10 -17.22 -12.25
C PRO A 61 -15.24 -16.27 -13.44
N ILE A 62 -14.98 -14.97 -13.25
CA ILE A 62 -15.03 -13.98 -14.34
C ILE A 62 -13.86 -14.19 -15.30
N LEU A 63 -12.66 -14.45 -14.77
CA LEU A 63 -11.47 -14.69 -15.57
C LEU A 63 -11.51 -16.05 -16.29
N GLU A 64 -12.18 -17.06 -15.74
CA GLU A 64 -12.36 -18.37 -16.39
C GLU A 64 -13.24 -18.32 -17.65
N VAL A 65 -14.14 -17.34 -17.75
CA VAL A 65 -15.01 -17.16 -18.93
C VAL A 65 -14.31 -16.37 -20.04
N GLU A 66 -13.25 -15.63 -19.72
CA GLU A 66 -12.49 -14.83 -20.68
C GLU A 66 -11.66 -15.73 -21.60
N ALA A 67 -12.00 -15.74 -22.89
CA ALA A 67 -11.38 -16.61 -23.89
C ALA A 67 -9.88 -16.30 -24.09
N GLU A 68 -9.46 -15.07 -23.81
CA GLU A 68 -8.09 -14.59 -23.89
C GLU A 68 -7.17 -15.16 -22.79
N LEU A 69 -7.72 -15.70 -21.70
CA LEU A 69 -6.95 -16.25 -20.56
C LEU A 69 -6.84 -17.78 -20.63
N GLN A 70 -6.32 -18.29 -21.74
CA GLN A 70 -6.18 -19.73 -21.93
C GLN A 70 -5.03 -20.34 -21.11
N GLY A 71 -5.27 -21.54 -20.58
CA GLY A 71 -4.27 -22.35 -19.88
C GLY A 71 -4.35 -22.23 -18.36
N SER A 72 -3.63 -23.12 -17.66
CA SER A 72 -3.57 -23.12 -16.20
C SER A 72 -2.80 -21.90 -15.70
N TYR A 73 -3.36 -21.21 -14.70
CA TYR A 73 -2.70 -20.11 -14.01
C TYR A 73 -3.02 -20.14 -12.51
N HIS A 74 -2.18 -19.47 -11.72
CA HIS A 74 -2.46 -19.14 -10.32
C HIS A 74 -2.91 -17.69 -10.23
N LEU A 75 -3.98 -17.44 -9.46
CA LEU A 75 -4.48 -16.10 -9.16
C LEU A 75 -4.04 -15.71 -7.75
N GLU A 76 -3.26 -14.65 -7.66
CA GLU A 76 -2.83 -14.06 -6.39
C GLU A 76 -3.45 -12.67 -6.22
N ILE A 77 -4.17 -12.49 -5.13
CA ILE A 77 -4.66 -11.18 -4.70
C ILE A 77 -3.84 -10.74 -3.51
N SER A 78 -3.18 -9.60 -3.66
CA SER A 78 -2.41 -8.99 -2.61
C SER A 78 -2.92 -7.59 -2.33
N SER A 79 -2.68 -7.12 -1.11
CA SER A 79 -2.59 -5.69 -0.90
C SER A 79 -1.22 -5.20 -1.36
N PRO A 80 -1.04 -3.91 -1.70
CA PRO A 80 0.29 -3.34 -1.93
C PRO A 80 1.20 -3.40 -0.69
N GLY A 81 0.65 -3.78 0.48
CA GLY A 81 1.42 -3.95 1.72
C GLY A 81 2.23 -2.71 2.09
N LEU A 82 3.55 -2.89 2.19
CA LEU A 82 4.60 -1.90 2.54
C LEU A 82 4.77 -0.75 1.52
N ASP A 83 4.09 -0.80 0.37
CA ASP A 83 4.26 0.15 -0.74
C ASP A 83 2.99 0.98 -1.00
N ARG A 84 2.08 1.13 -0.03
CA ARG A 84 0.94 2.07 -0.19
C ARG A 84 1.49 3.49 -0.42
N PRO A 85 1.34 4.07 -1.63
CA PRO A 85 1.96 5.34 -1.94
C PRO A 85 1.26 6.51 -1.23
N LEU A 86 2.04 7.31 -0.52
CA LEU A 86 1.60 8.50 0.19
C LEU A 86 2.03 9.72 -0.62
N ASN A 87 1.10 10.26 -1.40
CA ASN A 87 1.40 11.35 -2.35
C ASN A 87 0.72 12.66 -1.96
N LYS A 88 -0.47 12.58 -1.36
CA LYS A 88 -1.26 13.75 -0.94
C LYS A 88 -1.21 13.89 0.58
N LEU A 89 -1.35 15.11 1.07
CA LEU A 89 -1.39 15.38 2.51
C LEU A 89 -2.47 14.54 3.21
N GLU A 90 -3.65 14.39 2.60
CA GLU A 90 -4.75 13.56 3.11
C GLU A 90 -4.34 12.10 3.33
N HIS A 91 -3.47 11.56 2.45
CA HIS A 91 -2.97 10.20 2.61
C HIS A 91 -2.09 10.09 3.86
N PHE A 92 -1.23 11.09 4.12
CA PHE A 92 -0.42 11.14 5.32
C PHE A 92 -1.28 11.35 6.57
N SER A 93 -2.24 12.27 6.53
CA SER A 93 -3.15 12.53 7.66
C SER A 93 -3.93 11.29 8.08
N ALA A 94 -4.33 10.45 7.13
CA ALA A 94 -4.98 9.17 7.42
C ALA A 94 -4.06 8.13 8.08
N GLN A 95 -2.74 8.35 8.10
CA GLN A 95 -1.73 7.41 8.59
C GLN A 95 -0.95 7.93 9.81
N LEU A 96 -1.47 8.94 10.50
CA LEU A 96 -0.88 9.43 11.74
C LEU A 96 -0.70 8.30 12.76
N GLY A 97 0.48 8.25 13.39
CA GLY A 97 0.89 7.21 14.33
C GLY A 97 1.44 5.93 13.69
N ASN A 98 1.35 5.79 12.37
CA ASN A 98 1.87 4.63 11.63
C ASN A 98 3.30 4.89 11.15
N VAL A 99 4.06 3.84 10.92
CA VAL A 99 5.40 3.94 10.38
C VAL A 99 5.33 4.22 8.89
N VAL A 100 6.01 5.27 8.44
CA VAL A 100 6.14 5.64 7.03
C VAL A 100 7.60 5.56 6.60
N GLN A 101 7.82 5.25 5.32
CA GLN A 101 9.11 5.35 4.67
C GLN A 101 9.05 6.49 3.65
N VAL A 102 9.93 7.47 3.77
CA VAL A 102 9.97 8.67 2.95
C VAL A 102 11.35 8.80 2.33
N THR A 103 11.39 9.00 1.02
CA THR A 103 12.60 9.34 0.26
C THR A 103 12.45 10.74 -0.30
N THR A 104 13.40 11.61 0.00
CA THR A 104 13.42 13.00 -0.49
C THR A 104 14.22 13.13 -1.80
N GLU A 105 13.93 14.16 -2.58
CA GLU A 105 14.68 14.46 -3.80
C GLU A 105 16.12 14.88 -3.47
N GLU A 106 16.26 15.79 -2.50
CA GLU A 106 17.53 16.27 -1.99
C GLU A 106 17.77 15.82 -0.54
N PRO A 107 19.03 15.68 -0.10
CA PRO A 107 19.32 15.38 1.30
C PRO A 107 18.78 16.47 2.23
N ILE A 108 18.18 16.05 3.34
CA ILE A 108 17.89 16.90 4.50
C ILE A 108 18.85 16.45 5.59
N GLU A 109 19.69 17.36 6.08
CA GLU A 109 20.72 17.05 7.09
C GLU A 109 21.62 15.86 6.70
N GLY A 110 21.96 15.76 5.40
CA GLY A 110 22.80 14.67 4.87
C GLY A 110 22.09 13.33 4.69
N ARG A 111 20.78 13.23 5.01
CA ARG A 111 19.98 12.00 4.88
C ARG A 111 18.90 12.15 3.80
N ARG A 112 18.67 11.10 3.02
CA ARG A 112 17.60 11.04 2.00
C ARG A 112 16.46 10.09 2.33
N HIS A 113 16.71 9.11 3.19
CA HIS A 113 15.75 8.06 3.52
C HIS A 113 15.35 8.17 4.99
N PHE A 114 14.07 8.41 5.23
CA PHE A 114 13.48 8.55 6.56
C PHE A 114 12.51 7.40 6.76
N LYS A 115 12.62 6.71 7.90
CA LYS A 115 11.73 5.61 8.26
C LYS A 115 11.38 5.75 9.73
N GLY A 116 10.11 5.92 10.03
CA GLY A 116 9.65 6.04 11.40
C GLY A 116 8.18 6.42 11.53
N PRO A 117 7.67 6.50 12.77
CA PRO A 117 6.31 6.95 13.06
C PRO A 117 6.02 8.33 12.47
N LEU A 118 4.90 8.45 11.76
CA LEU A 118 4.36 9.72 11.31
C LEU A 118 3.69 10.42 12.51
N LEU A 119 4.25 11.56 12.93
CA LEU A 119 3.79 12.32 14.07
C LEU A 119 2.74 13.38 13.68
N LYS A 120 2.95 14.04 12.54
CA LYS A 120 2.05 15.07 12.02
C LYS A 120 2.01 15.08 10.50
N ALA A 121 0.90 15.57 9.97
CA ALA A 121 0.68 15.94 8.58
C ALA A 121 -0.20 17.19 8.60
N GLU A 122 0.33 18.33 8.17
CA GLU A 122 -0.32 19.64 8.29
C GLU A 122 0.04 20.59 7.14
N GLY A 123 -0.68 21.71 7.07
CA GLY A 123 -0.48 22.74 6.04
C GLY A 123 -1.35 22.53 4.79
N GLU A 124 -1.10 23.32 3.76
CA GLU A 124 -1.83 23.26 2.49
C GLU A 124 -0.91 23.71 1.35
N GLY A 125 -1.15 23.17 0.15
CA GLY A 125 -0.38 23.51 -1.06
C GLY A 125 1.13 23.32 -0.85
N THR A 126 1.92 24.36 -1.10
CA THR A 126 3.38 24.35 -0.96
C THR A 126 3.86 24.41 0.49
N ALA A 127 3.00 24.80 1.43
CA ALA A 127 3.33 24.84 2.86
C ALA A 127 3.06 23.49 3.57
N ALA A 128 2.50 22.51 2.85
CA ALA A 128 2.20 21.19 3.38
C ALA A 128 3.49 20.47 3.81
N ALA A 129 3.48 19.89 5.01
CA ALA A 129 4.61 19.18 5.58
C ALA A 129 4.18 18.02 6.48
N ILE A 130 5.09 17.07 6.66
CA ILE A 130 4.96 15.97 7.60
C ILE A 130 6.07 16.02 8.65
N GLU A 131 5.80 15.47 9.83
CA GLU A 131 6.82 15.21 10.85
C GLU A 131 6.96 13.70 11.05
N VAL A 132 8.17 13.17 10.87
CA VAL A 132 8.48 11.75 11.07
C VAL A 132 9.46 11.61 12.22
N GLU A 133 9.19 10.70 13.16
CA GLU A 133 10.12 10.43 14.26
C GLU A 133 11.31 9.60 13.76
N ILE A 134 12.51 10.14 13.95
CA ILE A 134 13.78 9.56 13.53
C ILE A 134 14.75 9.67 14.70
N ASP A 135 15.26 8.54 15.18
CA ASP A 135 16.24 8.50 16.28
C ASP A 135 15.77 9.29 17.53
N GLY A 136 14.46 9.23 17.82
CA GLY A 136 13.82 9.93 18.94
C GLY A 136 13.59 11.42 18.74
N ARG A 137 13.79 11.96 17.53
CA ARG A 137 13.55 13.37 17.18
C ARG A 137 12.51 13.49 16.08
N ALA A 138 11.68 14.53 16.15
CA ALA A 138 10.75 14.86 15.07
C ALA A 138 11.49 15.54 13.91
N GLN A 139 11.58 14.87 12.77
CA GLN A 139 12.11 15.43 11.53
C GLN A 139 10.96 15.98 10.69
N ARG A 140 10.96 17.30 10.46
CA ARG A 140 10.02 17.93 9.53
C ARG A 140 10.50 17.75 8.09
N ILE A 141 9.59 17.36 7.19
CA ILE A 141 9.82 17.16 5.77
C ILE A 141 8.68 17.82 4.99
N GLU A 142 9.02 18.78 4.12
CA GLU A 142 8.05 19.43 3.24
C GLU A 142 7.55 18.44 2.20
N LEU A 143 6.23 18.42 1.95
CA LEU A 143 5.62 17.49 1.01
C LEU A 143 6.21 17.63 -0.40
N ALA A 144 6.52 18.87 -0.79
CA ALA A 144 7.12 19.20 -2.09
C ALA A 144 8.51 18.59 -2.31
N ARG A 145 9.23 18.22 -1.23
CA ARG A 145 10.56 17.62 -1.31
C ARG A 145 10.53 16.09 -1.32
N ILE A 146 9.35 15.49 -1.19
CA ILE A 146 9.17 14.04 -1.14
C ILE A 146 9.17 13.50 -2.57
N LYS A 147 10.17 12.68 -2.89
CA LYS A 147 10.25 11.94 -4.15
C LYS A 147 9.33 10.72 -4.16
N LYS A 148 9.32 9.99 -3.04
CA LYS A 148 8.52 8.78 -2.84
C LYS A 148 8.22 8.65 -1.37
N ALA A 149 7.00 8.29 -1.01
CA ALA A 149 6.68 7.88 0.35
C ALA A 149 5.70 6.72 0.34
N ASN A 150 5.86 5.80 1.30
CA ASN A 150 4.98 4.66 1.48
C ASN A 150 4.67 4.41 2.97
N LEU A 151 3.54 3.76 3.23
CA LEU A 151 3.23 3.19 4.54
C LEU A 151 4.01 1.90 4.79
N ASP A 152 4.67 1.77 5.94
CA ASP A 152 5.25 0.51 6.41
C ASP A 152 4.27 -0.18 7.37
N TYR A 153 3.38 -1.01 6.81
CA TYR A 153 2.33 -1.69 7.58
C TYR A 153 2.89 -2.61 8.67
N PHE A 154 3.90 -3.44 8.37
CA PHE A 154 4.45 -4.39 9.35
C PHE A 154 5.14 -3.69 10.52
N ALA A 155 5.91 -2.63 10.25
CA ALA A 155 6.50 -1.84 11.32
C ALA A 155 5.43 -1.10 12.15
N SER A 156 4.32 -0.69 11.51
CA SER A 156 3.17 -0.10 12.20
C SER A 156 2.47 -1.10 13.14
N GLU A 157 2.24 -2.34 12.68
CA GLU A 157 1.64 -3.41 13.48
C GLU A 157 2.53 -3.83 14.65
N ALA A 158 3.84 -4.03 14.41
CA ALA A 158 4.80 -4.34 15.46
C ALA A 158 4.77 -3.28 16.57
N ARG A 159 4.78 -2.00 16.19
CA ARG A 159 4.69 -0.87 17.12
C ARG A 159 3.39 -0.88 17.95
N ARG A 160 2.24 -1.18 17.32
CA ARG A 160 0.96 -1.29 18.02
C ARG A 160 0.95 -2.45 19.03
N ALA A 161 1.54 -3.59 18.66
CA ALA A 161 1.67 -4.74 19.54
C ALA A 161 2.59 -4.45 20.75
N GLU A 162 3.71 -3.75 20.54
CA GLU A 162 4.61 -3.33 21.62
C GLU A 162 3.98 -2.29 22.56
N GLY A 163 3.26 -1.31 22.02
CA GLY A 163 2.51 -0.32 22.80
C GLY A 163 1.40 -0.96 23.65
N ALA A 164 0.69 -1.96 23.12
CA ALA A 164 -0.34 -2.71 23.84
C ALA A 164 0.24 -3.62 24.95
N ALA A 165 1.43 -4.17 24.77
CA ALA A 165 2.11 -4.99 25.77
C ALA A 165 2.62 -4.16 26.97
N SER A 166 3.07 -2.93 26.74
CA SER A 166 3.52 -2.01 27.80
C SER A 166 2.39 -1.57 28.74
N GLY A 167 1.15 -1.48 28.24
CA GLY A 167 -0.03 -1.11 29.03
C GLY A 167 -0.53 -2.15 30.05
N LYS A 168 -0.07 -3.41 29.97
CA LYS A 168 -0.53 -4.50 30.86
C LYS A 168 0.29 -4.69 32.16
N ARG A 169 1.32 -3.88 32.41
CA ARG A 169 2.21 -4.01 33.59
C ARG A 169 1.94 -3.03 34.74
N LYS A 170 0.85 -2.26 34.71
CA LYS A 170 0.39 -1.46 35.86
C LYS A 170 -0.98 -1.97 36.34
N LYS A 171 -0.97 -3.06 37.12
CA LYS A 171 -2.01 -3.30 38.12
C LYS A 171 -1.40 -4.06 39.28
#